data_AF-A0A369S682-F1
#
_entry.id   AF-A0A369S682-F1
#
_cell.length_a   1.000
_cell.length_b   1.000
_cell.length_c   1.000
_cell.angle_alpha   90.00
_cell.angle_beta   90.00
_cell.angle_gamma   90.00
#
_symmetry.space_group_name_H-M   'P 1'
#
loop_
_entity.id
_entity.type
_entity.pdbx_description
1 polymer ?
#
loop_
_entity_poly.entity_id
_entity_poly.type
_entity_poly.pdbx_seq_one_letter_code
_entity_poly.pdbx_strand_id
1 'polypeptide(L)'
;MNSKINPSVLQAKVREMDASVQKNIKRLHTKPKLKVLKQKWTKPHNRTFLVIQWDIEAQPGEYDYVAVFDKDPLSPLDYIPYQFYWVNRESNKTVITDVVLKENTSYFVAYYTYLRDPIDLDHCDFTPLEIATVHINIEELSAQDDGLGYSIQPHPRIAPQEINMEQTKEALTADLDDGGYQPHDPFLTASGQFTLDSGLDLNLTFDLNWFHPDKVSMWDYVAIFDHYPEDADDFIANQWCWVSNHHNGCYSTTVNFDRSRDYYVGYMIYDFTEKKFVIKEVTKYYTRSNWMTDLKDSIGNVRIKDLTIPGTHNSACYNMTVPLADALTQSQSETFEQQLFDGIRYFDLHVEYYGKYEDKFWFTHHEWSTEVSVSHFLNLIKNFITNNQEIVMLDFNQFYYFNHPSAHDELIELIIKHLGDDMALVSYSQDVTVGKLWEENKRVIVAYDGKLQSENYRNENRLWPTIQTEWDSVETLDDVKKNLDQEINQRHHGIWLLQGIFKLTEESKVSRNIQDLANIINPNLSRWMDDDWIHKNINVIVSDFYLGNNIISMAIERNLARGRAAQYSDV
;
A
#
# COMPACT_ATOMS: atom_id res chain seq x y z
N MET A 1 1.74 0.60 13.41
CA MET A 1 0.60 0.37 14.33
C MET A 1 -0.71 0.45 13.56
N ASN A 2 -1.74 -0.27 14.00
CA ASN A 2 -3.07 -0.25 13.39
C ASN A 2 -3.93 0.84 14.10
N SER A 3 -4.60 1.70 13.32
CA SER A 3 -5.38 2.86 13.81
C SER A 3 -6.57 2.49 14.68
N LYS A 4 -7.00 1.22 14.67
CA LYS A 4 -8.14 0.73 15.44
C LYS A 4 -7.76 -0.13 16.65
N ILE A 5 -6.47 -0.38 16.88
CA ILE A 5 -6.04 -1.08 18.10
C ILE A 5 -6.54 -0.30 19.30
N ASN A 6 -7.42 -0.94 20.07
CA ASN A 6 -7.96 -0.37 21.30
C ASN A 6 -6.80 -0.05 22.26
N PRO A 7 -6.75 1.15 22.89
CA PRO A 7 -5.70 1.51 23.82
C PRO A 7 -5.44 0.47 24.91
N SER A 8 -6.47 -0.21 25.42
CA SER A 8 -6.35 -1.29 26.42
C SER A 8 -5.65 -2.54 25.84
N VAL A 9 -5.85 -2.85 24.56
CA VAL A 9 -5.14 -3.94 23.87
C VAL A 9 -3.69 -3.55 23.62
N LEU A 10 -3.44 -2.29 23.21
CA LEU A 10 -2.07 -1.79 23.04
C LEU A 10 -1.31 -1.80 24.36
N GLN A 11 -1.97 -1.41 25.46
CA GLN A 11 -1.41 -1.44 26.82
C GLN A 11 -0.90 -2.84 27.18
N ALA A 12 -1.68 -3.88 26.89
CA ALA A 12 -1.26 -5.27 27.11
C ALA A 12 -0.03 -5.63 26.26
N LYS A 13 -0.03 -5.29 24.96
CA LYS A 13 1.10 -5.57 24.06
C LYS A 13 2.37 -4.82 24.47
N VAL A 14 2.28 -3.56 24.89
CA VAL A 14 3.45 -2.79 25.32
C VAL A 14 4.02 -3.34 26.62
N ARG A 15 3.18 -3.86 27.54
CA ARG A 15 3.66 -4.55 28.76
C ARG A 15 4.43 -5.83 28.46
N GLU A 16 4.21 -6.46 27.31
CA GLU A 16 4.95 -7.64 26.85
C GLU A 16 6.28 -7.29 26.16
N MET A 17 6.52 -6.01 25.83
CA MET A 17 7.77 -5.57 25.19
C MET A 17 8.94 -5.55 26.17
N ASP A 18 10.16 -5.68 25.64
CA ASP A 18 11.38 -5.56 26.45
C ASP A 18 11.50 -4.18 27.12
N ALA A 19 12.01 -4.16 28.36
CA ALA A 19 12.11 -2.94 29.17
C ALA A 19 13.00 -1.86 28.52
N SER A 20 13.94 -2.23 27.66
CA SER A 20 14.76 -1.27 26.89
C SER A 20 13.96 -0.59 25.78
N VAL A 21 13.03 -1.31 25.14
CA VAL A 21 12.12 -0.76 24.13
C VAL A 21 11.12 0.18 24.79
N GLN A 22 10.55 -0.23 25.93
CA GLN A 22 9.62 0.61 26.70
C GLN A 22 10.24 1.96 27.13
N LYS A 23 11.56 1.99 27.38
CA LYS A 23 12.29 3.22 27.74
C LYS A 23 12.47 4.21 26.59
N ASN A 24 12.40 3.75 25.34
CA ASN A 24 12.63 4.58 24.17
C ASN A 24 11.34 5.18 23.59
N ILE A 25 10.17 4.78 24.08
CA ILE A 25 8.88 5.34 23.67
C ILE A 25 8.88 6.84 23.94
N LYS A 26 8.71 7.64 22.88
CA LYS A 26 8.64 9.11 22.99
C LYS A 26 7.41 9.52 23.78
N ARG A 27 7.59 10.50 24.66
CA ARG A 27 6.54 10.99 25.57
C ARG A 27 6.36 12.48 25.44
N LEU A 28 5.13 12.91 25.61
CA LEU A 28 4.82 14.31 25.74
C LEU A 28 5.02 14.76 27.19
N HIS A 29 5.92 15.71 27.41
CA HIS A 29 6.22 16.26 28.75
C HIS A 29 5.45 17.54 29.07
N THR A 30 4.78 18.13 28.08
CA THR A 30 3.99 19.35 28.22
C THR A 30 2.52 19.00 28.26
N LYS A 31 1.78 19.60 29.19
CA LYS A 31 0.33 19.39 29.28
C LYS A 31 -0.34 19.93 28.00
N PRO A 32 -1.11 19.12 27.27
CA PRO A 32 -1.90 19.61 26.14
C PRO A 32 -2.95 20.61 26.63
N LYS A 33 -3.59 21.31 25.68
CA LYS A 33 -4.83 22.06 25.94
C LYS A 33 -5.95 21.49 25.09
N LEU A 34 -6.91 20.84 25.74
CA LEU A 34 -8.12 20.34 25.11
C LEU A 34 -9.16 21.45 24.99
N LYS A 35 -9.68 21.63 23.78
CA LYS A 35 -10.83 22.48 23.51
C LYS A 35 -11.92 21.62 22.91
N VAL A 36 -13.07 21.62 23.58
CA VAL A 36 -14.22 20.84 23.16
C VAL A 36 -15.26 21.76 22.56
N LEU A 37 -15.70 21.43 21.35
CA LEU A 37 -16.62 22.21 20.53
C LEU A 37 -17.82 21.34 20.15
N LYS A 38 -18.87 21.99 19.64
CA LYS A 38 -19.99 21.28 19.01
C LYS A 38 -20.05 21.59 17.52
N GLN A 39 -20.35 20.57 16.73
CA GLN A 39 -20.68 20.73 15.32
C GLN A 39 -22.15 20.40 15.12
N LYS A 40 -22.95 21.43 14.83
CA LYS A 40 -24.38 21.26 14.60
C LYS A 40 -24.64 21.02 13.12
N TRP A 41 -25.44 20.01 12.84
CA TRP A 41 -25.96 19.74 11.50
C TRP A 41 -27.45 20.05 11.51
N THR A 42 -27.89 20.86 10.56
CA THR A 42 -29.30 21.16 10.38
C THR A 42 -30.00 20.02 9.62
N LYS A 43 -31.16 20.28 9.00
CA LYS A 43 -31.90 19.27 8.24
C LYS A 43 -31.05 18.73 7.07
N PRO A 44 -31.11 17.41 6.78
CA PRO A 44 -32.04 16.42 7.34
C PRO A 44 -31.56 15.76 8.66
N HIS A 45 -30.30 15.91 9.04
CA HIS A 45 -29.70 15.17 10.16
C HIS A 45 -30.20 15.62 11.52
N ASN A 46 -30.27 16.93 11.75
CA ASN A 46 -30.64 17.54 13.03
C ASN A 46 -29.91 16.91 14.23
N ARG A 47 -28.59 16.67 14.08
CA ARG A 47 -27.71 16.09 15.10
C ARG A 47 -26.62 17.08 15.45
N THR A 48 -26.15 16.99 16.68
CA THR A 48 -24.99 17.75 17.14
C THR A 48 -23.91 16.76 17.53
N PHE A 49 -22.73 16.89 16.95
CA PHE A 49 -21.59 16.03 17.21
C PHE A 49 -20.56 16.77 18.07
N LEU A 50 -19.80 16.01 18.85
CA LEU A 50 -18.69 16.54 19.61
C LEU A 50 -17.48 16.70 18.69
N VAL A 51 -16.85 17.88 18.75
CA VAL A 51 -15.55 18.13 18.12
C VAL A 51 -14.53 18.31 19.22
N ILE A 52 -13.37 17.66 19.07
CA ILE A 52 -12.27 17.75 20.01
C ILE A 52 -11.10 18.38 19.28
N GLN A 53 -10.62 19.50 19.80
CA GLN A 53 -9.35 20.10 19.39
C GLN A 53 -8.35 19.94 20.53
N TRP A 54 -7.09 19.77 20.17
CA TRP A 54 -5.99 19.84 21.13
C TRP A 54 -4.95 20.81 20.62
N ASP A 55 -4.33 21.54 21.53
CA ASP A 55 -3.08 22.23 21.22
C ASP A 55 -1.95 21.62 22.02
N ILE A 56 -0.87 21.32 21.30
CA ILE A 56 0.34 20.75 21.85
C ILE A 56 1.49 21.57 21.26
N GLU A 57 2.23 22.24 22.13
CA GLU A 57 3.40 23.03 21.75
C GLU A 57 4.60 22.14 21.37
N ALA A 58 4.62 20.89 21.83
CA ALA A 58 5.64 19.88 21.54
C ALA A 58 5.11 18.75 20.64
N GLN A 59 6.01 17.93 20.09
CA GLN A 59 5.61 16.73 19.34
C GLN A 59 4.86 15.75 20.26
N PRO A 60 3.71 15.20 19.85
CA PRO A 60 2.99 14.24 20.67
C PRO A 60 3.81 12.97 20.93
N GLY A 61 3.54 12.31 22.05
CA GLY A 61 4.13 11.00 22.36
C GLY A 61 3.62 9.94 21.39
N GLU A 62 4.41 8.89 21.18
CA GLU A 62 4.17 7.88 20.13
C GLU A 62 2.77 7.23 20.23
N TYR A 63 2.29 7.05 21.46
CA TYR A 63 1.01 6.43 21.81
C TYR A 63 0.03 7.40 22.45
N ASP A 64 0.13 8.68 22.13
CA ASP A 64 -0.84 9.65 22.63
C ASP A 64 -2.21 9.44 21.94
N TYR A 65 -3.29 9.51 22.70
CA TYR A 65 -4.65 9.42 22.17
C TYR A 65 -5.61 10.32 22.94
N VAL A 66 -6.66 10.78 22.25
CA VAL A 66 -7.82 11.43 22.87
C VAL A 66 -8.98 10.45 22.91
N ALA A 67 -9.79 10.52 23.96
CA ALA A 67 -10.92 9.60 24.14
C ALA A 67 -12.14 10.29 24.77
N VAL A 68 -13.34 9.79 24.42
CA VAL A 68 -14.63 10.26 24.92
C VAL A 68 -15.29 9.21 25.81
N PHE A 69 -15.82 9.64 26.95
CA PHE A 69 -16.51 8.79 27.94
C PHE A 69 -17.86 9.40 28.34
N ASP A 70 -18.86 8.58 28.72
CA ASP A 70 -20.07 9.07 29.44
C ASP A 70 -19.88 9.17 30.95
N LYS A 71 -18.74 8.70 31.44
CA LYS A 71 -18.46 8.60 32.87
C LYS A 71 -17.05 9.09 33.13
N ASP A 72 -16.81 9.47 34.38
CA ASP A 72 -15.53 10.01 34.80
C ASP A 72 -14.41 8.98 34.52
N PRO A 73 -13.44 9.31 33.64
CA PRO A 73 -12.36 8.40 33.26
C PRO A 73 -11.37 8.15 34.40
N LEU A 74 -11.44 8.88 35.53
CA LEU A 74 -10.66 8.62 36.74
C LEU A 74 -11.35 7.66 37.73
N SER A 75 -12.54 7.18 37.40
CA SER A 75 -13.28 6.23 38.24
C SER A 75 -12.60 4.85 38.24
N PRO A 76 -12.54 4.14 39.39
CA PRO A 76 -11.83 2.86 39.53
C PRO A 76 -12.50 1.65 38.84
N LEU A 77 -13.50 1.88 37.97
CA LEU A 77 -14.16 0.84 37.17
C LEU A 77 -13.60 0.92 35.75
N ASP A 78 -13.28 -0.22 35.14
CA ASP A 78 -12.75 -0.29 33.76
C ASP A 78 -13.72 0.38 32.77
N TYR A 79 -13.37 1.58 32.30
CA TYR A 79 -14.16 2.30 31.30
C TYR A 79 -13.50 2.18 29.93
N ILE A 80 -14.16 1.41 29.07
CA ILE A 80 -13.91 1.41 27.64
C ILE A 80 -14.43 2.75 27.10
N PRO A 81 -13.60 3.57 26.42
CA PRO A 81 -14.07 4.81 25.83
C PRO A 81 -15.16 4.56 24.78
N TYR A 82 -16.14 5.46 24.64
CA TYR A 82 -17.08 5.42 23.51
C TYR A 82 -16.36 5.48 22.17
N GLN A 83 -15.33 6.32 22.13
CA GLN A 83 -14.54 6.56 20.95
C GLN A 83 -13.17 7.10 21.34
N PHE A 84 -12.14 6.77 20.57
CA PHE A 84 -10.78 7.29 20.75
C PHE A 84 -10.14 7.59 19.40
N TYR A 85 -9.13 8.45 19.42
CA TYR A 85 -8.35 8.87 18.25
C TYR A 85 -6.87 8.96 18.63
N TRP A 86 -6.01 8.27 17.87
CA TRP A 86 -4.55 8.33 18.07
C TRP A 86 -4.02 9.66 17.56
N VAL A 87 -3.45 10.48 18.45
CA VAL A 87 -3.08 11.88 18.17
C VAL A 87 -2.08 12.00 17.02
N ASN A 88 -1.12 11.09 16.91
CA ASN A 88 -0.12 11.10 15.83
C ASN A 88 -0.66 10.77 14.43
N ARG A 89 -1.94 10.39 14.31
CA ARG A 89 -2.57 10.09 13.03
C ARG A 89 -3.42 11.22 12.48
N GLU A 90 -3.75 12.18 13.33
CA GLU A 90 -4.62 13.29 12.99
C GLU A 90 -3.72 14.46 12.60
N SER A 91 -3.72 14.85 11.33
CA SER A 91 -2.86 15.94 10.84
C SER A 91 -3.33 17.30 11.36
N ASN A 92 -4.64 17.47 11.43
CA ASN A 92 -5.31 18.60 12.02
C ASN A 92 -5.49 18.26 13.50
N LYS A 93 -5.05 19.13 14.41
CA LYS A 93 -5.23 18.93 15.85
C LYS A 93 -6.71 19.07 16.29
N THR A 94 -7.63 18.52 15.50
CA THR A 94 -9.07 18.63 15.55
C THR A 94 -9.66 17.35 14.95
N VAL A 95 -10.55 16.69 15.69
CA VAL A 95 -11.32 15.54 15.21
C VAL A 95 -12.80 15.75 15.48
N ILE A 96 -13.61 15.30 14.53
CA ILE A 96 -15.05 15.23 14.67
C ILE A 96 -15.39 13.83 15.14
N THR A 97 -16.02 13.73 16.30
CA THR A 97 -16.42 12.43 16.84
C THR A 97 -17.76 12.00 16.27
N ASP A 98 -18.01 10.70 16.33
CA ASP A 98 -19.32 10.14 16.04
C ASP A 98 -20.28 10.22 17.23
N VAL A 99 -19.87 10.86 18.32
CA VAL A 99 -20.64 10.99 19.54
C VAL A 99 -21.73 12.03 19.32
N VAL A 100 -22.95 11.54 19.11
CA VAL A 100 -24.15 12.37 19.05
C VAL A 100 -24.45 12.88 20.45
N LEU A 101 -24.38 14.21 20.61
CA LEU A 101 -24.67 14.88 21.86
C LEU A 101 -26.17 14.83 22.16
N LYS A 102 -26.49 14.35 23.36
CA LYS A 102 -27.87 14.26 23.89
C LYS A 102 -28.06 15.29 24.99
N GLU A 103 -29.20 16.00 24.94
CA GLU A 103 -29.60 16.88 26.03
C GLU A 103 -29.56 16.17 27.38
N ASN A 104 -29.12 16.88 28.42
CA ASN A 104 -28.97 16.37 29.79
C ASN A 104 -28.04 15.17 29.96
N THR A 105 -27.23 14.84 28.95
CA THR A 105 -26.14 13.86 29.04
C THR A 105 -24.82 14.60 29.15
N SER A 106 -23.85 13.98 29.80
CA SER A 106 -22.55 14.59 30.02
C SER A 106 -21.44 13.69 29.56
N TYR A 107 -20.39 14.31 29.07
CA TYR A 107 -19.30 13.65 28.39
C TYR A 107 -17.97 14.10 28.98
N PHE A 108 -17.01 13.20 29.03
CA PHE A 108 -15.64 13.49 29.46
C PHE A 108 -14.74 13.26 28.27
N VAL A 109 -13.91 14.24 27.95
CA VAL A 109 -12.88 14.13 26.91
C VAL A 109 -11.54 14.14 27.61
N ALA A 110 -10.74 13.10 27.40
CA ALA A 110 -9.44 12.99 28.03
C ALA A 110 -8.33 12.79 27.00
N TYR A 111 -7.20 13.44 27.23
CA TYR A 111 -5.96 13.23 26.51
C TYR A 111 -5.06 12.32 27.34
N TYR A 112 -4.71 11.17 26.77
CA TYR A 112 -3.82 10.20 27.37
C TYR A 112 -2.44 10.27 26.71
N THR A 113 -1.41 10.10 27.54
CA THR A 113 -0.06 9.79 27.08
C THR A 113 0.43 8.53 27.77
N TYR A 114 1.40 7.85 27.17
CA TYR A 114 2.03 6.69 27.79
C TYR A 114 3.17 7.14 28.71
N LEU A 115 2.99 7.01 30.03
CA LEU A 115 3.99 7.40 31.03
C LEU A 115 4.51 6.20 31.82
N ARG A 116 5.73 6.35 32.33
CA ARG A 116 6.27 5.52 33.41
C ARG A 116 5.72 6.06 34.72
N ASP A 117 5.26 5.16 35.58
CA ASP A 117 4.89 5.53 36.93
C ASP A 117 6.12 6.17 37.61
N PRO A 118 6.00 7.39 38.15
CA PRO A 118 7.12 8.10 38.76
C PRO A 118 7.59 7.45 40.09
N ILE A 119 6.79 6.56 40.66
CA ILE A 119 7.04 5.86 41.93
C ILE A 119 7.47 4.42 41.67
N ASP A 120 6.80 3.73 40.74
CA ASP A 120 7.20 2.41 40.27
C ASP A 120 7.83 2.51 38.88
N LEU A 121 9.15 2.71 38.87
CA LEU A 121 9.91 2.81 37.64
C LEU A 121 9.81 1.52 36.80
N ASP A 122 9.37 0.37 37.30
CA ASP A 122 9.18 -0.80 36.44
C ASP A 122 7.76 -0.90 35.87
N HIS A 123 6.88 0.06 36.20
CA HIS A 123 5.52 0.16 35.71
C HIS A 123 5.35 1.30 34.70
N CYS A 124 4.78 1.02 33.54
CA CYS A 124 4.39 2.03 32.55
C CYS A 124 2.93 1.84 32.16
N ASP A 125 2.18 2.94 32.13
CA ASP A 125 0.75 2.92 31.83
C ASP A 125 0.26 4.19 31.12
N PHE A 126 -0.88 4.07 30.44
CA PHE A 126 -1.62 5.20 29.87
C PHE A 126 -2.19 6.04 30.99
N THR A 127 -1.73 7.29 31.07
CA THR A 127 -2.13 8.23 32.11
C THR A 127 -2.84 9.43 31.46
N PRO A 128 -4.02 9.85 31.97
CA PRO A 128 -4.66 11.05 31.47
C PRO A 128 -3.85 12.28 31.90
N LEU A 129 -3.34 13.05 30.94
CA LEU A 129 -2.63 14.31 31.18
C LEU A 129 -3.59 15.48 31.36
N GLU A 130 -4.73 15.42 30.67
CA GLU A 130 -5.76 16.45 30.69
C GLU A 130 -7.12 15.81 30.50
N ILE A 131 -8.10 16.31 31.26
CA ILE A 131 -9.51 15.91 31.14
C ILE A 131 -10.32 17.19 31.02
N ALA A 132 -11.02 17.33 29.91
CA ALA A 132 -12.03 18.35 29.70
C ALA A 132 -13.41 17.74 29.99
N THR A 133 -14.09 18.33 30.98
CA THR A 133 -15.44 17.90 31.35
C THR A 133 -16.47 18.68 30.54
N VAL A 134 -17.30 17.96 29.79
CA VAL A 134 -18.45 18.50 29.04
C VAL A 134 -19.71 18.19 29.85
N HIS A 135 -19.94 18.97 30.90
CA HIS A 135 -21.09 18.83 31.80
C HIS A 135 -21.84 20.17 31.87
N ILE A 136 -23.17 20.11 31.67
CA ILE A 136 -24.17 21.17 31.88
C ILE A 136 -24.32 22.11 30.65
N ASN A 137 -25.45 21.97 29.94
CA ASN A 137 -25.84 22.70 28.72
C ASN A 137 -24.94 22.54 27.47
N ILE A 138 -25.36 21.65 26.57
CA ILE A 138 -24.92 21.64 25.15
C ILE A 138 -25.04 23.03 24.52
N GLU A 139 -25.96 23.87 24.99
CA GLU A 139 -26.13 25.26 24.54
C GLU A 139 -24.88 26.13 24.77
N GLU A 140 -24.09 25.86 25.81
CA GLU A 140 -22.92 26.66 26.21
C GLU A 140 -21.63 26.30 25.45
N LEU A 141 -21.60 25.14 24.79
CA LEU A 141 -20.48 24.78 23.91
C LEU A 141 -20.42 25.73 22.72
N SER A 142 -19.24 26.29 22.45
CA SER A 142 -19.01 27.07 21.23
C SER A 142 -19.25 26.17 20.01
N ALA A 143 -20.05 26.65 19.06
CA ALA A 143 -20.29 25.96 17.82
C ALA A 143 -19.11 26.17 16.86
N GLN A 144 -18.65 25.10 16.23
CA GLN A 144 -17.84 25.15 15.03
C GLN A 144 -18.79 25.13 13.82
N ASP A 145 -19.58 26.20 13.73
CA ASP A 145 -20.50 26.42 12.62
C ASP A 145 -20.09 27.67 11.84
N ASP A 146 -20.63 27.78 10.64
CA ASP A 146 -20.39 28.88 9.70
C ASP A 146 -21.08 30.19 10.10
N GLY A 147 -21.64 30.29 11.32
CA GLY A 147 -22.47 31.42 11.74
C GLY A 147 -23.94 31.33 11.29
N LEU A 148 -24.29 30.36 10.42
CA LEU A 148 -25.65 30.05 10.00
C LEU A 148 -26.18 28.74 10.59
N GLY A 149 -25.37 28.08 11.42
CA GLY A 149 -25.70 26.84 12.12
C GLY A 149 -25.35 25.56 11.36
N TYR A 150 -24.52 25.65 10.32
CA TYR A 150 -24.03 24.52 9.52
C TYR A 150 -22.57 24.23 9.81
N SER A 151 -22.20 22.96 9.72
CA SER A 151 -20.82 22.55 9.88
C SER A 151 -19.90 23.22 8.86
N ILE A 152 -18.80 23.80 9.33
CA ILE A 152 -17.73 24.29 8.45
C ILE A 152 -16.82 23.18 7.91
N GLN A 153 -16.97 21.92 8.32
CA GLN A 153 -16.11 20.80 7.92
C GLN A 153 -16.92 19.50 7.77
N PRO A 154 -16.56 18.57 6.87
CA PRO A 154 -17.37 17.37 6.64
C PRO A 154 -17.33 16.40 7.82
N HIS A 155 -18.45 15.74 8.10
CA HIS A 155 -18.50 14.68 9.12
C HIS A 155 -18.25 13.30 8.45
N PRO A 156 -17.34 12.45 8.98
CA PRO A 156 -16.98 11.16 8.36
C PRO A 156 -18.17 10.23 8.05
N ARG A 157 -19.24 10.30 8.84
CA ARG A 157 -20.48 9.51 8.67
C ARG A 157 -21.63 10.16 7.90
N ILE A 158 -21.50 11.41 7.48
CA ILE A 158 -22.56 12.09 6.73
C ILE A 158 -22.18 12.06 5.26
N ALA A 159 -23.02 11.41 4.46
CA ALA A 159 -22.72 11.18 3.06
C ALA A 159 -22.80 12.46 2.22
N PRO A 160 -22.02 12.57 1.12
CA PRO A 160 -22.09 13.71 0.21
C PRO A 160 -23.52 14.04 -0.24
N GLN A 161 -24.34 13.02 -0.51
CA GLN A 161 -25.75 13.17 -0.92
C GLN A 161 -26.64 13.81 0.14
N GLU A 162 -26.21 13.81 1.40
CA GLU A 162 -26.98 14.29 2.54
C GLU A 162 -26.64 15.73 2.92
N ILE A 163 -25.65 16.33 2.25
CA ILE A 163 -25.14 17.67 2.56
C ILE A 163 -25.91 18.73 1.77
N ASN A 164 -26.35 19.77 2.47
CA ASN A 164 -26.87 20.99 1.85
C ASN A 164 -25.77 22.06 1.72
N MET A 165 -25.03 22.03 0.61
CA MET A 165 -23.92 22.95 0.36
C MET A 165 -24.35 24.40 0.07
N GLU A 166 -25.62 24.68 -0.26
CA GLU A 166 -26.09 26.06 -0.51
C GLU A 166 -25.99 26.95 0.75
N GLN A 167 -26.01 26.34 1.93
CA GLN A 167 -26.00 27.02 3.23
C GLN A 167 -24.59 27.16 3.82
N THR A 168 -23.63 26.34 3.38
CA THR A 168 -22.21 26.33 3.83
C THR A 168 -21.35 27.45 3.20
N LYS A 169 -21.99 28.42 2.53
CA LYS A 169 -21.40 29.32 1.53
C LYS A 169 -20.36 30.32 2.06
N GLU A 170 -20.36 30.65 3.34
CA GLU A 170 -19.49 31.71 3.90
C GLU A 170 -18.05 31.26 4.19
N ALA A 171 -17.77 29.95 4.24
CA ALA A 171 -16.43 29.43 4.54
C ALA A 171 -15.56 29.11 3.29
N LEU A 172 -16.15 29.08 2.09
CA LEU A 172 -15.57 28.44 0.90
C LEU A 172 -14.86 29.40 -0.07
N THR A 173 -14.96 30.71 0.12
CA THR A 173 -14.36 31.71 -0.78
C THR A 173 -12.83 31.90 -0.62
N ALA A 174 -12.17 31.12 0.23
CA ALA A 174 -10.75 31.32 0.57
C ALA A 174 -9.77 30.34 -0.11
N ASP A 175 -10.22 29.19 -0.64
CA ASP A 175 -9.32 28.14 -1.17
C ASP A 175 -9.17 28.10 -2.70
N LEU A 176 -9.79 29.05 -3.41
CA LEU A 176 -9.61 29.19 -4.86
C LEU A 176 -8.51 30.22 -5.17
N ASP A 177 -7.27 29.98 -4.70
CA ASP A 177 -6.14 30.88 -4.97
C ASP A 177 -4.97 30.17 -5.70
N ASP A 178 -4.83 30.54 -6.98
CA ASP A 178 -3.63 30.67 -7.85
C ASP A 178 -2.66 29.48 -8.09
N GLY A 179 -2.70 28.39 -7.33
CA GLY A 179 -1.88 27.21 -7.58
C GLY A 179 -2.58 26.27 -8.57
N GLY A 180 -2.18 26.27 -9.84
CA GLY A 180 -2.79 25.41 -10.88
C GLY A 180 -3.12 23.98 -10.41
N TYR A 181 -4.34 23.52 -10.73
CA TYR A 181 -4.86 22.20 -10.35
C TYR A 181 -3.83 21.08 -10.57
N GLN A 182 -3.56 20.30 -9.53
CA GLN A 182 -2.75 19.09 -9.63
C GLN A 182 -3.69 17.87 -9.58
N PRO A 183 -3.57 16.93 -10.54
CA PRO A 183 -4.36 15.71 -10.51
C PRO A 183 -4.13 14.91 -9.23
N HIS A 184 -5.17 14.26 -8.72
CA HIS A 184 -5.07 13.37 -7.56
C HIS A 184 -4.91 11.90 -7.96
N ASP A 185 -5.18 11.58 -9.23
CA ASP A 185 -5.03 10.28 -9.87
C ASP A 185 -5.50 9.14 -8.94
N PRO A 186 -6.78 9.12 -8.54
CA PRO A 186 -7.28 8.16 -7.57
C PRO A 186 -7.10 6.73 -8.10
N PHE A 187 -6.79 5.78 -7.23
CA PHE A 187 -6.56 4.38 -7.60
C PHE A 187 -7.01 3.40 -6.51
N LEU A 188 -7.16 2.13 -6.89
CA LEU A 188 -7.49 1.05 -5.97
C LEU A 188 -6.28 0.13 -5.74
N THR A 189 -6.09 -0.27 -4.49
CA THR A 189 -5.21 -1.39 -4.11
C THR A 189 -6.06 -2.49 -3.47
N ALA A 190 -5.72 -3.75 -3.66
CA ALA A 190 -6.51 -4.90 -3.19
C ALA A 190 -5.70 -5.67 -2.16
N SER A 191 -5.52 -5.06 -1.01
CA SER A 191 -4.36 -5.35 -0.17
C SER A 191 -4.72 -6.14 1.09
N GLY A 192 -5.97 -6.02 1.57
CA GLY A 192 -6.37 -6.48 2.90
C GLY A 192 -5.52 -5.87 4.03
N GLN A 193 -4.69 -4.85 3.75
CA GLN A 193 -3.68 -4.33 4.68
C GLN A 193 -4.27 -3.67 5.91
N PHE A 194 -5.56 -3.35 5.87
CA PHE A 194 -6.27 -2.62 6.90
C PHE A 194 -7.53 -3.36 7.39
N THR A 195 -7.78 -4.60 6.94
CA THR A 195 -9.05 -5.27 7.23
C THR A 195 -9.20 -5.79 8.65
N LEU A 196 -8.16 -6.03 9.47
CA LEU A 196 -8.40 -6.51 10.86
C LEU A 196 -7.44 -6.08 11.98
N ASP A 197 -8.08 -5.97 13.16
CA ASP A 197 -7.56 -5.67 14.51
C ASP A 197 -6.96 -6.86 15.26
N SER A 198 -7.04 -8.10 14.77
CA SER A 198 -6.63 -9.27 15.56
C SER A 198 -6.54 -10.63 14.84
N GLY A 199 -6.54 -10.71 13.51
CA GLY A 199 -6.41 -11.99 12.81
C GLY A 199 -6.55 -11.91 11.31
N LEU A 200 -6.16 -12.99 10.62
CA LEU A 200 -6.22 -13.17 9.17
C LEU A 200 -7.65 -12.99 8.65
N ASP A 201 -7.94 -11.86 8.01
CA ASP A 201 -9.02 -11.81 7.02
C ASP A 201 -8.46 -12.42 5.74
N LEU A 202 -9.06 -13.51 5.28
CA LEU A 202 -8.67 -14.17 4.03
C LEU A 202 -9.28 -13.48 2.80
N ASN A 203 -10.17 -12.50 3.00
CA ASN A 203 -10.79 -11.79 1.88
C ASN A 203 -10.05 -10.48 1.61
N LEU A 204 -9.51 -10.37 0.42
CA LEU A 204 -8.95 -9.12 -0.09
C LEU A 204 -10.09 -8.11 -0.26
N THR A 205 -9.93 -6.94 0.33
CA THR A 205 -10.81 -5.79 0.11
C THR A 205 -10.03 -4.67 -0.55
N PHE A 206 -10.75 -3.78 -1.22
CA PHE A 206 -10.15 -2.61 -1.83
C PHE A 206 -9.84 -1.52 -0.79
N ASP A 207 -8.72 -0.84 -0.99
CA ASP A 207 -8.46 0.48 -0.43
C ASP A 207 -8.59 1.53 -1.53
N LEU A 208 -9.27 2.63 -1.21
CA LEU A 208 -9.26 3.86 -1.98
C LEU A 208 -7.95 4.60 -1.71
N ASN A 209 -7.22 4.99 -2.75
CA ASN A 209 -6.01 5.75 -2.64
C ASN A 209 -6.02 6.94 -3.59
N TRP A 210 -5.29 8.00 -3.25
CA TRP A 210 -5.10 9.17 -4.09
C TRP A 210 -3.78 9.89 -3.74
N PHE A 211 -3.24 10.60 -4.71
CA PHE A 211 -2.02 11.38 -4.58
C PHE A 211 -2.31 12.81 -4.12
N HIS A 212 -1.27 13.48 -3.63
CA HIS A 212 -1.29 14.86 -3.14
C HIS A 212 -2.40 15.16 -2.10
N PRO A 213 -2.49 14.39 -1.00
CA PRO A 213 -3.52 14.57 0.03
C PRO A 213 -3.45 15.92 0.78
N ASP A 214 -2.37 16.67 0.60
CA ASP A 214 -2.17 18.01 1.17
C ASP A 214 -2.75 19.14 0.29
N LYS A 215 -3.22 18.83 -0.93
CA LYS A 215 -3.72 19.81 -1.92
C LYS A 215 -5.19 19.58 -2.25
N VAL A 216 -6.03 19.51 -1.21
CA VAL A 216 -7.42 19.04 -1.32
C VAL A 216 -8.36 20.10 -0.78
N SER A 217 -9.55 20.22 -1.35
CA SER A 217 -10.61 20.99 -0.72
C SER A 217 -11.17 20.23 0.48
N MET A 218 -11.65 20.98 1.46
CA MET A 218 -12.33 20.45 2.63
C MET A 218 -13.57 19.61 2.29
N TRP A 219 -14.16 19.78 1.11
CA TRP A 219 -15.36 19.04 0.69
C TRP A 219 -15.09 18.07 -0.47
N ASP A 220 -13.83 17.80 -0.79
CA ASP A 220 -13.54 16.77 -1.78
C ASP A 220 -13.74 15.38 -1.17
N TYR A 221 -14.25 14.45 -1.97
CA TYR A 221 -14.41 13.06 -1.54
C TYR A 221 -14.00 12.09 -2.65
N VAL A 222 -13.65 10.89 -2.23
CA VAL A 222 -13.31 9.77 -3.11
C VAL A 222 -14.30 8.63 -2.86
N ALA A 223 -14.66 7.90 -3.90
CA ALA A 223 -15.63 6.81 -3.81
C ALA A 223 -15.33 5.70 -4.82
N ILE A 224 -15.77 4.48 -4.50
CA ILE A 224 -15.67 3.31 -5.38
C ILE A 224 -17.04 3.00 -6.01
N PHE A 225 -16.99 2.63 -7.28
CA PHE A 225 -18.13 2.32 -8.14
C PHE A 225 -17.93 0.93 -8.76
N ASP A 226 -19.02 0.20 -8.97
CA ASP A 226 -19.04 -1.10 -9.67
C ASP A 226 -19.45 -0.96 -11.16
N HIS A 227 -19.50 0.27 -11.65
CA HIS A 227 -19.77 0.68 -13.02
C HIS A 227 -19.06 2.01 -13.30
N TYR A 228 -18.97 2.40 -14.58
CA TYR A 228 -18.40 3.69 -14.94
C TYR A 228 -19.28 4.80 -14.35
N PRO A 229 -18.73 5.72 -13.54
CA PRO A 229 -19.54 6.71 -12.83
C PRO A 229 -20.04 7.79 -13.80
N GLU A 230 -21.35 7.92 -13.92
CA GLU A 230 -22.00 8.99 -14.71
C GLU A 230 -22.51 10.11 -13.79
N ASP A 231 -22.78 9.79 -12.52
CA ASP A 231 -23.24 10.71 -11.48
C ASP A 231 -22.34 10.61 -10.23
N ALA A 232 -22.11 11.72 -9.53
CA ALA A 232 -21.27 11.73 -8.34
C ALA A 232 -21.89 10.96 -7.16
N ASP A 233 -23.18 10.65 -7.22
CA ASP A 233 -23.95 10.01 -6.16
C ASP A 233 -24.14 8.49 -6.37
N ASP A 234 -23.70 7.92 -7.50
CA ASP A 234 -23.97 6.52 -7.92
C ASP A 234 -22.94 5.49 -7.38
N PHE A 235 -22.12 5.88 -6.40
CA PHE A 235 -21.13 5.00 -5.78
C PHE A 235 -21.73 3.85 -4.97
N ILE A 236 -20.92 2.81 -4.74
CA ILE A 236 -21.32 1.67 -3.90
C ILE A 236 -21.64 2.18 -2.49
N ALA A 237 -22.84 1.85 -1.99
CA ALA A 237 -23.34 2.39 -0.73
C ALA A 237 -22.33 2.28 0.44
N ASN A 238 -22.06 3.42 1.08
CA ASN A 238 -21.09 3.58 2.18
C ASN A 238 -19.63 3.29 1.82
N GLN A 239 -19.26 3.26 0.53
CA GLN A 239 -17.88 3.01 0.07
C GLN A 239 -17.28 4.30 -0.50
N TRP A 240 -17.12 5.27 0.38
CA TRP A 240 -16.62 6.61 0.07
C TRP A 240 -15.97 7.20 1.32
N CYS A 241 -15.12 8.21 1.15
CA CYS A 241 -14.61 9.00 2.28
C CYS A 241 -14.34 10.45 1.88
N TRP A 242 -14.48 11.36 2.86
CA TRP A 242 -14.01 12.73 2.73
C TRP A 242 -12.49 12.76 2.71
N VAL A 243 -11.93 13.33 1.65
CA VAL A 243 -10.48 13.37 1.44
C VAL A 243 -9.79 14.15 2.57
N SER A 244 -10.42 15.22 3.04
CA SER A 244 -9.94 16.05 4.15
C SER A 244 -9.81 15.31 5.49
N ASN A 245 -10.39 14.12 5.63
CA ASN A 245 -10.29 13.29 6.83
C ASN A 245 -9.16 12.24 6.73
N HIS A 246 -8.46 12.17 5.59
CA HIS A 246 -7.51 11.10 5.25
C HIS A 246 -6.22 11.65 4.63
N HIS A 247 -5.41 12.30 5.46
CA HIS A 247 -4.19 13.00 5.02
C HIS A 247 -3.05 12.10 4.54
N ASN A 248 -3.15 10.79 4.77
CA ASN A 248 -2.23 9.81 4.18
C ASN A 248 -2.62 9.42 2.74
N GLY A 249 -3.72 9.94 2.20
CA GLY A 249 -4.17 9.62 0.84
C GLY A 249 -4.74 8.22 0.70
N CYS A 250 -5.31 7.64 1.76
CA CYS A 250 -5.79 6.25 1.76
C CYS A 250 -6.99 6.03 2.69
N TYR A 251 -7.96 5.23 2.23
CA TYR A 251 -9.13 4.79 2.99
C TYR A 251 -9.53 3.36 2.65
N SER A 252 -9.73 2.55 3.68
CA SER A 252 -10.10 1.14 3.52
C SER A 252 -11.59 0.95 3.40
N THR A 253 -11.99 0.17 2.38
CA THR A 253 -13.38 -0.14 2.09
C THR A 253 -13.77 -1.50 2.67
N THR A 254 -15.05 -1.85 2.53
CA THR A 254 -15.54 -3.22 2.75
C THR A 254 -15.87 -3.92 1.43
N VAL A 255 -15.43 -3.38 0.29
CA VAL A 255 -15.68 -3.96 -1.02
C VAL A 255 -14.68 -5.09 -1.24
N ASN A 256 -15.19 -6.32 -1.34
CA ASN A 256 -14.37 -7.47 -1.67
C ASN A 256 -13.81 -7.32 -3.09
N PHE A 257 -12.52 -7.63 -3.22
CA PHE A 257 -11.84 -7.73 -4.49
C PHE A 257 -12.36 -8.94 -5.28
N ASP A 258 -12.94 -8.67 -6.44
CA ASP A 258 -13.42 -9.68 -7.38
C ASP A 258 -12.85 -9.40 -8.78
N ARG A 259 -11.86 -10.21 -9.19
CA ARG A 259 -11.22 -10.11 -10.51
C ARG A 259 -12.16 -10.23 -11.70
N SER A 260 -13.37 -10.75 -11.50
CA SER A 260 -14.38 -10.90 -12.55
C SER A 260 -15.23 -9.66 -12.80
N ARG A 261 -15.04 -8.60 -12.00
CA ARG A 261 -15.82 -7.37 -12.05
C ARG A 261 -14.95 -6.17 -12.38
N ASP A 262 -15.56 -5.20 -13.04
CA ASP A 262 -14.98 -3.89 -13.22
C ASP A 262 -15.27 -3.04 -11.96
N TYR A 263 -14.25 -2.31 -11.51
CA TYR A 263 -14.38 -1.30 -10.47
C TYR A 263 -13.79 0.01 -10.95
N TYR A 264 -14.34 1.10 -10.45
CA TYR A 264 -13.89 2.45 -10.76
C TYR A 264 -13.74 3.21 -9.46
N VAL A 265 -12.80 4.14 -9.42
CA VAL A 265 -12.67 5.11 -8.35
C VAL A 265 -12.84 6.50 -8.94
N GLY A 266 -13.67 7.29 -8.28
CA GLY A 266 -13.91 8.68 -8.64
C GLY A 266 -13.34 9.62 -7.60
N TYR A 267 -12.75 10.73 -8.05
CA TYR A 267 -12.45 11.90 -7.21
C TYR A 267 -13.51 12.97 -7.51
N MET A 268 -14.23 13.41 -6.50
CA MET A 268 -15.35 14.33 -6.63
C MET A 268 -15.03 15.65 -5.95
N ILE A 269 -15.41 16.73 -6.63
CA ILE A 269 -15.30 18.10 -6.13
C ILE A 269 -16.69 18.75 -6.11
N TYR A 270 -16.89 19.77 -5.27
CA TYR A 270 -18.11 20.56 -5.32
C TYR A 270 -18.02 21.66 -6.39
N ASP A 271 -18.89 21.62 -7.40
CA ASP A 271 -19.02 22.70 -8.38
C ASP A 271 -20.00 23.77 -7.86
N PHE A 272 -19.49 24.97 -7.57
CA PHE A 272 -20.30 26.10 -7.08
C PHE A 272 -21.22 26.72 -8.13
N THR A 273 -20.94 26.52 -9.41
CA THR A 273 -21.75 27.00 -10.53
C THR A 273 -22.95 26.09 -10.73
N GLU A 274 -22.71 24.78 -10.79
CA GLU A 274 -23.75 23.76 -10.94
C GLU A 274 -24.46 23.45 -9.61
N LYS A 275 -23.86 23.87 -8.48
CA LYS A 275 -24.32 23.65 -7.11
C LYS A 275 -24.51 22.18 -6.75
N LYS A 276 -23.62 21.32 -7.24
CA LYS A 276 -23.61 19.88 -6.97
C LYS A 276 -22.19 19.36 -6.94
N PHE A 277 -22.02 18.17 -6.36
CA PHE A 277 -20.79 17.43 -6.55
C PHE A 277 -20.68 16.97 -8.01
N VAL A 278 -19.48 17.06 -8.55
CA VAL A 278 -19.15 16.62 -9.91
C VAL A 278 -17.93 15.72 -9.85
N ILE A 279 -17.92 14.73 -10.73
CA ILE A 279 -16.79 13.84 -10.91
C ILE A 279 -15.68 14.62 -11.61
N LYS A 280 -14.55 14.78 -10.93
CA LYS A 280 -13.38 15.49 -11.44
C LYS A 280 -12.40 14.55 -12.14
N GLU A 281 -12.19 13.38 -11.56
CA GLU A 281 -11.30 12.34 -12.07
C GLU A 281 -11.95 10.97 -11.91
N VAL A 282 -11.66 10.07 -12.84
CA VAL A 282 -12.11 8.67 -12.80
C VAL A 282 -10.98 7.77 -13.24
N THR A 283 -10.70 6.77 -12.42
CA THR A 283 -9.75 5.71 -12.75
C THR A 283 -10.46 4.38 -12.70
N LYS A 284 -10.37 3.61 -13.78
CA LYS A 284 -10.82 2.22 -13.81
C LYS A 284 -9.73 1.33 -13.24
N TYR A 285 -10.12 0.42 -12.36
CA TYR A 285 -9.28 -0.71 -11.96
C TYR A 285 -9.35 -1.78 -13.05
N TYR A 286 -8.21 -2.04 -13.69
CA TYR A 286 -8.13 -3.00 -14.80
C TYR A 286 -7.40 -4.25 -14.36
N THR A 287 -7.86 -5.39 -14.87
CA THR A 287 -7.00 -6.56 -15.02
C THR A 287 -6.01 -6.25 -16.15
N ARG A 288 -4.71 -6.41 -15.90
CA ARG A 288 -3.65 -6.01 -16.85
C ARG A 288 -2.97 -7.22 -17.49
N SER A 289 -3.75 -8.27 -17.75
CA SER A 289 -3.24 -9.56 -18.25
C SER A 289 -2.53 -9.47 -19.59
N ASN A 290 -2.81 -8.43 -20.41
CA ASN A 290 -2.28 -8.25 -21.76
C ASN A 290 -1.68 -6.86 -21.99
N TRP A 291 -1.21 -6.18 -20.95
CA TRP A 291 -0.82 -4.77 -21.06
C TRP A 291 0.31 -4.53 -22.07
N MET A 292 1.27 -5.45 -22.26
CA MET A 292 2.33 -5.25 -23.24
C MET A 292 1.78 -5.38 -24.67
N THR A 293 0.87 -6.33 -24.88
CA THR A 293 0.14 -6.54 -26.13
C THR A 293 -0.70 -5.33 -26.48
N ASP A 294 -1.46 -4.80 -25.52
CA ASP A 294 -2.32 -3.63 -25.71
C ASP A 294 -1.50 -2.37 -26.06
N LEU A 295 -0.27 -2.29 -25.53
CA LEU A 295 0.66 -1.20 -25.80
C LEU A 295 1.61 -1.46 -26.98
N LYS A 296 1.42 -2.54 -27.75
CA LYS A 296 2.38 -3.00 -28.77
C LYS A 296 2.87 -1.92 -29.72
N ASP A 297 1.95 -1.11 -30.26
CA ASP A 297 2.27 -0.04 -31.20
C ASP A 297 3.01 1.13 -30.55
N SER A 298 2.88 1.28 -29.22
CA SER A 298 3.55 2.31 -28.44
C SER A 298 4.93 1.87 -27.98
N ILE A 299 5.08 0.63 -27.50
CA ILE A 299 6.31 0.18 -26.83
C ILE A 299 7.24 -0.65 -27.73
N GLY A 300 6.84 -0.98 -28.97
CA GLY A 300 7.61 -1.84 -29.87
C GLY A 300 9.05 -1.35 -30.13
N ASN A 301 9.28 -0.04 -30.17
CA ASN A 301 10.63 0.54 -30.36
C ASN A 301 11.38 0.78 -29.05
N VAL A 302 10.74 0.57 -27.90
CA VAL A 302 11.39 0.71 -26.59
C VAL A 302 12.32 -0.48 -26.37
N ARG A 303 13.50 -0.24 -25.79
CA ARG A 303 14.44 -1.31 -25.42
C ARG A 303 13.99 -1.99 -24.14
N ILE A 304 14.26 -3.28 -24.01
CA ILE A 304 13.83 -4.05 -22.84
C ILE A 304 14.38 -3.49 -21.51
N LYS A 305 15.61 -2.97 -21.51
CA LYS A 305 16.24 -2.31 -20.35
C LYS A 305 15.64 -0.93 -20.01
N ASP A 306 14.87 -0.35 -20.93
CA ASP A 306 14.20 0.94 -20.78
C ASP A 306 12.70 0.79 -20.53
N LEU A 307 12.16 -0.42 -20.42
CA LEU A 307 10.79 -0.63 -19.93
C LEU A 307 10.77 -0.62 -18.41
N THR A 308 9.69 -0.15 -17.80
CA THR A 308 9.38 -0.42 -16.40
C THR A 308 8.53 -1.68 -16.32
N ILE A 309 9.00 -2.69 -15.59
CA ILE A 309 8.45 -4.04 -15.55
C ILE A 309 8.07 -4.32 -14.09
N PRO A 310 6.78 -4.50 -13.79
CA PRO A 310 6.35 -4.86 -12.45
C PRO A 310 6.67 -6.33 -12.18
N GLY A 311 7.20 -6.58 -10.99
CA GLY A 311 7.64 -7.88 -10.53
C GLY A 311 7.18 -8.19 -9.11
N THR A 312 7.38 -9.44 -8.69
CA THR A 312 7.17 -9.89 -7.31
C THR A 312 8.47 -10.45 -6.74
N HIS A 313 8.76 -10.14 -5.48
CA HIS A 313 9.87 -10.73 -4.75
C HIS A 313 9.44 -12.09 -4.18
N ASN A 314 10.35 -13.08 -4.21
CA ASN A 314 10.06 -14.45 -3.75
C ASN A 314 8.74 -14.98 -4.32
N SER A 315 8.54 -14.87 -5.63
CA SER A 315 7.22 -14.88 -6.27
C SER A 315 6.35 -16.11 -5.98
N ALA A 316 6.95 -17.25 -5.65
CA ALA A 316 6.25 -18.51 -5.37
C ALA A 316 5.76 -18.64 -3.92
N CYS A 317 6.16 -17.75 -3.02
CA CYS A 317 5.89 -17.86 -1.58
C CYS A 317 4.48 -17.38 -1.23
N TYR A 318 3.50 -17.93 -1.93
CA TYR A 318 2.06 -17.80 -1.69
C TYR A 318 1.42 -19.10 -1.20
N ASN A 319 2.09 -20.25 -1.37
CA ASN A 319 1.63 -21.55 -0.89
C ASN A 319 2.74 -22.28 -0.13
N MET A 320 3.00 -21.82 1.10
CA MET A 320 4.03 -22.39 1.98
C MET A 320 3.59 -23.74 2.56
N THR A 321 4.53 -24.68 2.70
CA THR A 321 4.25 -26.01 3.26
C THR A 321 4.02 -25.99 4.78
N VAL A 322 4.47 -24.93 5.46
CA VAL A 322 4.35 -24.79 6.92
C VAL A 322 3.60 -23.50 7.25
N PRO A 323 2.26 -23.55 7.35
CA PRO A 323 1.45 -22.35 7.61
C PRO A 323 1.81 -21.59 8.90
N LEU A 324 2.36 -22.28 9.90
CA LEU A 324 2.83 -21.63 11.14
C LEU A 324 4.02 -20.69 10.91
N ALA A 325 4.72 -20.80 9.78
CA ALA A 325 5.85 -19.97 9.41
C ALA A 325 5.46 -18.88 8.39
N ASP A 326 4.20 -18.77 7.98
CA ASP A 326 3.76 -17.85 6.91
C ASP A 326 4.15 -16.40 7.21
N ALA A 327 3.99 -15.95 8.46
CA ALA A 327 4.40 -14.60 8.85
C ALA A 327 5.87 -14.30 8.48
N LEU A 328 6.76 -15.29 8.53
CA LEU A 328 8.20 -15.13 8.28
C LEU A 328 8.63 -15.48 6.84
N THR A 329 7.75 -16.06 6.04
CA THR A 329 8.13 -16.73 4.79
C THR A 329 7.21 -16.44 3.61
N GLN A 330 5.94 -16.13 3.86
CA GLN A 330 4.98 -15.77 2.83
C GLN A 330 5.23 -14.33 2.39
N SER A 331 5.57 -14.15 1.12
CA SER A 331 5.80 -12.84 0.50
C SER A 331 4.70 -12.43 -0.46
N GLN A 332 3.84 -13.37 -0.88
CA GLN A 332 2.73 -13.11 -1.80
C GLN A 332 1.48 -13.84 -1.32
N SER A 333 0.30 -13.32 -1.66
CA SER A 333 -0.98 -14.04 -1.46
C SER A 333 -1.49 -14.69 -2.73
N GLU A 334 -1.03 -14.22 -3.89
CA GLU A 334 -1.57 -14.58 -5.19
C GLU A 334 -0.73 -15.65 -5.87
N THR A 335 -1.40 -16.60 -6.54
CA THR A 335 -0.72 -17.62 -7.35
C THR A 335 -0.03 -16.99 -8.55
N PHE A 336 0.86 -17.75 -9.19
CA PHE A 336 1.52 -17.29 -10.43
C PHE A 336 0.52 -16.90 -11.54
N GLU A 337 -0.59 -17.61 -11.70
CA GLU A 337 -1.64 -17.27 -12.66
C GLU A 337 -2.25 -15.91 -12.34
N GLN A 338 -2.55 -15.65 -11.07
CA GLN A 338 -3.11 -14.39 -10.61
C GLN A 338 -2.11 -13.24 -10.78
N GLN A 339 -0.84 -13.45 -10.43
CA GLN A 339 0.24 -12.48 -10.66
C GLN A 339 0.34 -12.09 -12.15
N LEU A 340 0.36 -13.07 -13.06
CA LEU A 340 0.38 -12.81 -14.50
C LEU A 340 -0.88 -12.07 -14.97
N PHE A 341 -2.04 -12.49 -14.48
CA PHE A 341 -3.34 -11.92 -14.84
C PHE A 341 -3.46 -10.46 -14.38
N ASP A 342 -2.90 -10.15 -13.22
CA ASP A 342 -2.93 -8.80 -12.66
C ASP A 342 -1.90 -7.88 -13.31
N GLY A 343 -0.85 -8.42 -13.95
CA GLY A 343 0.07 -7.67 -14.82
C GLY A 343 1.56 -7.87 -14.54
N ILE A 344 1.93 -8.74 -13.59
CA ILE A 344 3.32 -9.06 -13.25
C ILE A 344 4.02 -9.74 -14.43
N ARG A 345 5.24 -9.28 -14.74
CA ARG A 345 6.07 -9.82 -15.83
C ARG A 345 7.48 -10.18 -15.40
N TYR A 346 7.86 -9.90 -14.17
CA TYR A 346 9.12 -10.35 -13.58
C TYR A 346 8.87 -11.24 -12.37
N PHE A 347 9.53 -12.39 -12.33
CA PHE A 347 9.44 -13.34 -11.23
C PHE A 347 10.83 -13.61 -10.64
N ASP A 348 10.94 -13.38 -9.33
CA ASP A 348 12.11 -13.71 -8.53
C ASP A 348 11.96 -15.14 -7.98
N LEU A 349 12.82 -16.04 -8.45
CA LEU A 349 12.65 -17.48 -8.31
C LEU A 349 13.79 -18.11 -7.51
N HIS A 350 13.43 -18.60 -6.32
CA HIS A 350 14.30 -19.36 -5.43
C HIS A 350 13.92 -20.83 -5.49
N VAL A 351 14.88 -21.71 -5.80
CA VAL A 351 14.61 -23.12 -6.09
C VAL A 351 15.35 -24.02 -5.12
N GLU A 352 14.68 -25.06 -4.64
CA GLU A 352 15.30 -26.16 -3.92
C GLU A 352 15.29 -27.47 -4.71
N TYR A 353 16.27 -28.32 -4.42
CA TYR A 353 16.45 -29.62 -5.08
C TYR A 353 16.16 -30.81 -4.16
N TYR A 354 15.25 -31.67 -4.60
CA TYR A 354 14.92 -32.95 -3.98
C TYR A 354 15.00 -34.11 -4.98
N GLY A 355 16.22 -34.55 -5.29
CA GLY A 355 16.49 -35.63 -6.27
C GLY A 355 15.84 -37.00 -6.02
N LYS A 356 15.20 -37.21 -4.86
CA LYS A 356 14.47 -38.44 -4.52
C LYS A 356 13.03 -38.48 -5.06
N TYR A 357 12.47 -37.35 -5.45
CA TYR A 357 11.12 -37.24 -6.00
C TYR A 357 11.13 -37.22 -7.54
N GLU A 358 9.98 -37.51 -8.15
CA GLU A 358 9.79 -37.39 -9.61
C GLU A 358 9.95 -35.93 -10.06
N ASP A 359 9.21 -35.02 -9.41
CA ASP A 359 9.46 -33.59 -9.46
C ASP A 359 10.60 -33.25 -8.49
N LYS A 360 11.78 -32.98 -9.06
CA LYS A 360 13.00 -32.72 -8.29
C LYS A 360 13.15 -31.26 -7.85
N PHE A 361 12.39 -30.34 -8.44
CA PHE A 361 12.59 -28.90 -8.27
C PHE A 361 11.31 -28.23 -7.78
N TRP A 362 11.43 -27.54 -6.65
CA TRP A 362 10.35 -26.85 -5.95
C TRP A 362 10.80 -25.44 -5.61
N PHE A 363 9.87 -24.51 -5.46
CA PHE A 363 10.23 -23.17 -4.98
C PHE A 363 10.32 -23.13 -3.46
N THR A 364 11.13 -22.22 -2.92
CA THR A 364 11.41 -22.13 -1.49
C THR A 364 11.65 -20.70 -1.03
N HIS A 365 11.47 -20.45 0.27
CA HIS A 365 11.99 -19.29 0.98
C HIS A 365 13.04 -19.75 1.99
N HIS A 366 14.33 -19.62 1.67
CA HIS A 366 15.41 -20.21 2.45
C HIS A 366 15.22 -21.73 2.65
N GLU A 367 15.22 -22.22 3.89
CA GLU A 367 14.92 -23.62 4.24
C GLU A 367 13.43 -23.99 4.24
N TRP A 368 12.53 -23.07 3.88
CA TRP A 368 11.08 -23.26 3.94
C TRP A 368 10.47 -23.48 2.56
N SER A 369 10.12 -24.73 2.27
CA SER A 369 9.53 -25.17 1.01
C SER A 369 8.14 -24.59 0.74
N THR A 370 7.84 -24.35 -0.53
CA THR A 370 6.48 -24.15 -1.05
C THR A 370 5.92 -25.47 -1.60
N GLU A 371 4.61 -25.55 -1.80
CA GLU A 371 3.98 -26.66 -2.52
C GLU A 371 3.99 -26.47 -4.05
N VAL A 372 4.80 -25.54 -4.57
CA VAL A 372 4.78 -25.14 -5.98
C VAL A 372 6.00 -25.73 -6.69
N SER A 373 5.76 -26.61 -7.67
CA SER A 373 6.83 -27.21 -8.46
C SER A 373 7.27 -26.31 -9.62
N VAL A 374 8.57 -26.33 -9.93
CA VAL A 374 9.13 -25.56 -11.05
C VAL A 374 8.54 -26.04 -12.39
N SER A 375 8.34 -27.34 -12.54
CA SER A 375 7.74 -27.94 -13.74
C SER A 375 6.33 -27.41 -13.99
N HIS A 376 5.50 -27.30 -12.95
CA HIS A 376 4.16 -26.74 -13.06
C HIS A 376 4.20 -25.27 -13.49
N PHE A 377 5.04 -24.46 -12.86
CA PHE A 377 5.23 -23.06 -13.22
C PHE A 377 5.70 -22.85 -14.66
N LEU A 378 6.67 -23.64 -15.14
CA LEU A 378 7.15 -23.53 -16.52
C LEU A 378 6.04 -23.85 -17.55
N ASN A 379 5.18 -24.83 -17.25
CA ASN A 379 4.01 -25.13 -18.07
C ASN A 379 2.99 -23.98 -18.08
N LEU A 380 2.75 -23.38 -16.91
CA LEU A 380 1.90 -22.20 -16.74
C LEU A 380 2.44 -21.04 -17.59
N ILE A 381 3.73 -20.72 -17.50
CA ILE A 381 4.37 -19.68 -18.32
C ILE A 381 4.24 -19.99 -19.82
N LYS A 382 4.50 -21.24 -20.22
CA LYS A 382 4.36 -21.66 -21.63
C LYS A 382 2.93 -21.44 -22.14
N ASN A 383 1.93 -21.80 -21.34
CA ASN A 383 0.52 -21.57 -21.67
C ASN A 383 0.20 -20.08 -21.75
N PHE A 384 0.68 -19.28 -20.80
CA PHE A 384 0.44 -17.84 -20.76
C PHE A 384 1.01 -17.13 -21.99
N ILE A 385 2.29 -17.35 -22.32
CA ILE A 385 2.90 -16.73 -23.50
C ILE A 385 2.32 -17.29 -24.80
N THR A 386 1.84 -18.54 -24.85
CA THR A 386 1.23 -19.06 -26.08
C THR A 386 -0.07 -18.32 -26.43
N ASN A 387 -0.82 -17.90 -25.42
CA ASN A 387 -2.12 -17.24 -25.60
C ASN A 387 -2.02 -15.70 -25.68
N ASN A 388 -0.90 -15.11 -25.25
CA ASN A 388 -0.74 -13.66 -25.14
C ASN A 388 0.59 -13.19 -25.75
N GLN A 389 0.67 -11.95 -26.28
CA GLN A 389 1.93 -11.39 -26.80
C GLN A 389 2.72 -10.69 -25.70
N GLU A 390 2.81 -11.32 -24.54
CA GLU A 390 3.52 -10.78 -23.38
C GLU A 390 4.96 -11.28 -23.34
N ILE A 391 5.86 -10.48 -22.76
CA ILE A 391 7.24 -10.87 -22.49
C ILE A 391 7.40 -11.04 -20.98
N VAL A 392 7.96 -12.17 -20.56
CA VAL A 392 8.18 -12.48 -19.14
C VAL A 392 9.67 -12.66 -18.84
N MET A 393 10.08 -12.21 -17.66
CA MET A 393 11.42 -12.36 -17.10
C MET A 393 11.36 -13.34 -15.92
N LEU A 394 12.15 -14.40 -16.01
CA LEU A 394 12.27 -15.44 -14.98
C LEU A 394 13.70 -15.36 -14.43
N ASP A 395 13.87 -14.91 -13.18
CA ASP A 395 15.18 -14.82 -12.54
C ASP A 395 15.39 -15.96 -11.54
N PHE A 396 16.10 -17.00 -11.98
CA PHE A 396 16.52 -18.12 -11.14
C PHE A 396 17.80 -17.72 -10.40
N ASN A 397 17.63 -17.19 -9.20
CA ASN A 397 18.68 -16.47 -8.49
C ASN A 397 19.27 -17.26 -7.31
N GLN A 398 18.43 -17.91 -6.49
CA GLN A 398 18.89 -18.67 -5.30
C GLN A 398 18.59 -20.16 -5.43
N PHE A 399 19.56 -20.98 -5.03
CA PHE A 399 19.52 -22.44 -5.19
C PHE A 399 19.83 -23.15 -3.87
N TYR A 400 18.87 -23.90 -3.34
CA TYR A 400 18.95 -24.57 -2.04
C TYR A 400 19.05 -26.09 -2.21
N TYR A 401 19.95 -26.71 -1.44
CA TYR A 401 20.20 -28.16 -1.50
C TYR A 401 20.68 -28.69 -2.86
N PHE A 402 21.28 -27.83 -3.71
CA PHE A 402 21.95 -28.19 -4.98
C PHE A 402 23.30 -28.88 -4.77
N ASN A 403 23.39 -29.77 -3.78
CA ASN A 403 24.61 -30.52 -3.47
C ASN A 403 24.91 -31.62 -4.50
N HIS A 404 23.92 -31.98 -5.32
CA HIS A 404 24.08 -32.98 -6.37
C HIS A 404 24.74 -32.36 -7.61
N PRO A 405 25.84 -32.93 -8.15
CA PRO A 405 26.62 -32.29 -9.22
C PRO A 405 25.83 -31.96 -10.50
N SER A 406 24.78 -32.71 -10.83
CA SER A 406 23.93 -32.47 -12.00
C SER A 406 22.65 -31.66 -11.70
N ALA A 407 22.43 -31.19 -10.46
CA ALA A 407 21.17 -30.52 -10.12
C ALA A 407 20.93 -29.27 -10.98
N HIS A 408 21.99 -28.47 -11.25
CA HIS A 408 21.89 -27.32 -12.14
C HIS A 408 21.60 -27.74 -13.60
N ASP A 409 22.31 -28.74 -14.12
CA ASP A 409 22.10 -29.26 -15.48
C ASP A 409 20.67 -29.74 -15.67
N GLU A 410 20.14 -30.51 -14.72
CA GLU A 410 18.78 -31.04 -14.75
C GLU A 410 17.72 -29.92 -14.69
N LEU A 411 17.96 -28.85 -13.92
CA LEU A 411 17.05 -27.70 -13.88
C LEU A 411 17.09 -26.92 -15.21
N ILE A 412 18.28 -26.68 -15.75
CA ILE A 412 18.46 -25.99 -17.03
C ILE A 412 17.79 -26.78 -18.16
N GLU A 413 17.97 -28.11 -18.18
CA GLU A 413 17.29 -29.00 -19.13
C GLU A 413 15.77 -28.93 -18.99
N LEU A 414 15.26 -28.88 -17.76
CA LEU A 414 13.83 -28.72 -17.52
C LEU A 414 13.30 -27.39 -18.06
N ILE A 415 14.02 -26.28 -17.85
CA ILE A 415 13.67 -24.96 -18.37
C ILE A 415 13.68 -24.97 -19.91
N ILE A 416 14.77 -25.42 -20.52
CA ILE A 416 14.95 -25.47 -21.98
C ILE A 416 13.89 -26.37 -22.62
N LYS A 417 13.56 -27.50 -21.99
CA LYS A 417 12.53 -28.42 -22.48
C LYS A 417 11.15 -27.73 -22.60
N HIS A 418 10.81 -26.85 -21.68
CA HIS A 418 9.50 -26.17 -21.67
C HIS A 418 9.48 -24.88 -22.49
N LEU A 419 10.55 -24.07 -22.42
CA LEU A 419 10.55 -22.69 -22.89
C LEU A 419 11.61 -22.39 -23.96
N GLY A 420 12.50 -23.35 -24.29
CA GLY A 420 13.70 -23.11 -25.09
C GLY A 420 13.47 -22.41 -26.43
N ASP A 421 12.36 -22.69 -27.10
CA ASP A 421 12.00 -22.07 -28.39
C ASP A 421 11.53 -20.62 -28.25
N ASP A 422 11.00 -20.23 -27.09
CA ASP A 422 10.53 -18.88 -26.77
C ASP A 422 11.60 -18.05 -26.03
N MET A 423 12.72 -18.66 -25.61
CA MET A 423 13.78 -17.97 -24.88
C MET A 423 14.57 -17.00 -25.77
N ALA A 424 14.69 -15.76 -25.31
CA ALA A 424 15.58 -14.75 -25.89
C ALA A 424 17.04 -15.12 -25.63
N LEU A 425 17.88 -14.96 -26.65
CA LEU A 425 19.31 -15.22 -26.58
C LEU A 425 20.07 -14.05 -25.93
N VAL A 426 21.18 -14.32 -25.26
CA VAL A 426 22.10 -13.30 -24.73
C VAL A 426 22.63 -12.40 -25.85
N SER A 427 22.74 -12.90 -27.08
CA SER A 427 23.21 -12.15 -28.26
C SER A 427 22.26 -11.04 -28.70
N TYR A 428 20.98 -11.06 -28.31
CA TYR A 428 20.09 -9.91 -28.51
C TYR A 428 20.61 -8.68 -27.77
N SER A 429 21.41 -8.90 -26.72
CA SER A 429 21.86 -7.90 -25.76
C SER A 429 20.70 -7.24 -25.04
N GLN A 430 21.04 -6.41 -24.06
CA GLN A 430 20.06 -5.70 -23.26
C GLN A 430 19.49 -4.47 -24.00
N ASP A 431 20.05 -4.15 -25.18
CA ASP A 431 19.58 -3.11 -26.09
C ASP A 431 18.49 -3.59 -27.07
N VAL A 432 18.07 -4.86 -27.00
CA VAL A 432 17.00 -5.38 -27.85
C VAL A 432 15.69 -4.64 -27.62
N THR A 433 14.99 -4.33 -28.71
CA THR A 433 13.66 -3.72 -28.65
C THR A 433 12.59 -4.77 -28.40
N VAL A 434 11.51 -4.35 -27.73
CA VAL A 434 10.33 -5.19 -27.47
C VAL A 434 9.75 -5.73 -28.77
N GLY A 435 9.69 -4.89 -29.81
CA GLY A 435 9.23 -5.25 -31.15
C GLY A 435 10.05 -6.37 -31.78
N LYS A 436 11.37 -6.38 -31.56
CA LYS A 436 12.24 -7.44 -32.08
C LYS A 436 12.00 -8.78 -31.39
N LEU A 437 11.78 -8.75 -30.07
CA LEU A 437 11.41 -9.94 -29.30
C LEU A 437 10.09 -10.54 -29.78
N TRP A 438 9.10 -9.70 -30.09
CA TRP A 438 7.83 -10.17 -30.68
C TRP A 438 7.98 -10.72 -32.10
N GLU A 439 8.73 -10.02 -32.97
CA GLU A 439 8.95 -10.45 -34.36
C GLU A 439 9.56 -11.85 -34.42
N GLU A 440 10.50 -12.15 -33.52
CA GLU A 440 11.23 -13.41 -33.50
C GLU A 440 10.63 -14.44 -32.53
N ASN A 441 9.45 -14.14 -31.98
CA ASN A 441 8.73 -14.97 -31.02
C ASN A 441 9.57 -15.37 -29.78
N LYS A 442 10.48 -14.48 -29.36
CA LYS A 442 11.35 -14.63 -28.19
C LYS A 442 10.81 -13.86 -27.01
N ARG A 443 9.89 -14.49 -26.28
CA ARG A 443 9.05 -13.85 -25.25
C ARG A 443 9.43 -14.20 -23.82
N VAL A 444 10.46 -15.02 -23.62
CA VAL A 444 10.95 -15.39 -22.29
C VAL A 444 12.39 -14.96 -22.16
N ILE A 445 12.70 -14.17 -21.14
CA ILE A 445 14.08 -13.91 -20.71
C ILE A 445 14.29 -14.73 -19.45
N VAL A 446 15.24 -15.66 -19.49
CA VAL A 446 15.62 -16.45 -18.32
C VAL A 446 16.96 -15.97 -17.83
N ALA A 447 16.96 -15.30 -16.69
CA ALA A 447 18.16 -14.98 -15.94
C ALA A 447 18.48 -16.16 -15.01
N TYR A 448 19.77 -16.52 -14.95
CA TYR A 448 20.25 -17.66 -14.16
C TYR A 448 21.64 -17.32 -13.63
N ASP A 449 21.93 -17.58 -12.35
CA ASP A 449 23.27 -17.33 -11.81
C ASP A 449 24.33 -18.21 -12.52
N GLY A 450 25.07 -17.58 -13.44
CA GLY A 450 26.09 -18.21 -14.26
C GLY A 450 27.28 -18.76 -13.48
N LYS A 451 27.49 -18.34 -12.22
CA LYS A 451 28.55 -18.91 -11.36
C LYS A 451 28.33 -20.38 -11.05
N LEU A 452 27.08 -20.85 -11.13
CA LEU A 452 26.67 -22.19 -10.73
C LEU A 452 26.44 -23.13 -11.93
N GLN A 453 26.65 -22.66 -13.16
CA GLN A 453 26.50 -23.48 -14.37
C GLN A 453 27.66 -24.47 -14.53
N SER A 454 27.34 -25.71 -14.92
CA SER A 454 28.36 -26.69 -15.29
C SER A 454 29.06 -26.33 -16.61
N GLU A 455 30.13 -27.04 -16.94
CA GLU A 455 30.82 -26.90 -18.24
C GLU A 455 29.89 -27.13 -19.44
N ASN A 456 28.83 -27.95 -19.30
CA ASN A 456 27.88 -28.25 -20.37
C ASN A 456 27.05 -27.01 -20.77
N TYR A 457 26.71 -26.16 -19.79
CA TYR A 457 25.81 -25.03 -19.99
C TYR A 457 26.48 -23.66 -19.78
N ARG A 458 27.78 -23.63 -19.46
CA ARG A 458 28.54 -22.38 -19.27
C ARG A 458 28.49 -21.40 -20.45
N ASN A 459 28.25 -21.92 -21.67
CA ASN A 459 28.11 -21.12 -22.90
C ASN A 459 26.69 -21.19 -23.47
N GLU A 460 25.71 -21.63 -22.69
CA GLU A 460 24.31 -21.67 -23.10
C GLU A 460 23.81 -20.25 -23.37
N ASN A 461 23.61 -19.94 -24.65
CA ASN A 461 23.31 -18.59 -25.09
C ASN A 461 21.87 -18.17 -24.82
N ARG A 462 21.02 -19.04 -24.27
CA ARG A 462 19.66 -18.74 -23.81
C ARG A 462 19.58 -18.28 -22.35
N LEU A 463 20.65 -18.46 -21.56
CA LEU A 463 20.65 -18.08 -20.14
C LEU A 463 21.32 -16.72 -19.95
N TRP A 464 20.52 -15.74 -19.54
CA TRP A 464 20.97 -14.40 -19.25
C TRP A 464 21.68 -14.35 -17.89
N PRO A 465 22.62 -13.40 -17.69
CA PRO A 465 23.17 -13.14 -16.36
C PRO A 465 22.04 -12.83 -15.35
N THR A 466 22.23 -13.27 -14.10
CA THR A 466 21.30 -12.95 -13.01
C THR A 466 21.11 -11.44 -12.84
N ILE A 467 19.88 -11.05 -12.46
CA ILE A 467 19.47 -9.67 -12.31
C ILE A 467 19.52 -9.33 -10.82
N GLN A 468 20.74 -9.19 -10.30
CA GLN A 468 20.96 -8.94 -8.87
C GLN A 468 21.14 -7.46 -8.56
N THR A 469 20.53 -7.05 -7.46
CA THR A 469 20.80 -5.78 -6.81
C THR A 469 21.00 -6.03 -5.32
N GLU A 470 22.24 -5.93 -4.85
CA GLU A 470 22.56 -6.14 -3.45
C GLU A 470 22.63 -4.81 -2.71
N TRP A 471 21.89 -4.72 -1.62
CA TRP A 471 22.03 -3.66 -0.64
C TRP A 471 21.93 -4.24 0.78
N ASP A 472 22.48 -3.50 1.73
CA ASP A 472 22.58 -3.89 3.13
C ASP A 472 21.19 -4.03 3.77
N SER A 473 21.13 -4.74 4.90
CA SER A 473 19.91 -4.88 5.66
C SER A 473 19.38 -3.55 6.18
N VAL A 474 18.06 -3.42 6.26
CA VAL A 474 17.37 -2.19 6.69
C VAL A 474 16.25 -2.48 7.66
N GLU A 475 16.15 -1.65 8.69
CA GLU A 475 15.16 -1.83 9.76
C GLU A 475 14.14 -0.69 9.83
N THR A 476 14.35 0.40 9.09
CA THR A 476 13.45 1.56 9.06
C THR A 476 13.01 1.90 7.64
N LEU A 477 11.84 2.53 7.51
CA LEU A 477 11.34 3.00 6.22
C LEU A 477 12.27 4.05 5.59
N ASP A 478 12.92 4.88 6.41
CA ASP A 478 13.89 5.87 5.93
C ASP A 478 15.15 5.22 5.35
N ASP A 479 15.64 4.14 5.99
CA ASP A 479 16.78 3.37 5.48
C ASP A 479 16.43 2.65 4.16
N VAL A 480 15.23 2.06 4.08
CA VAL A 480 14.68 1.52 2.84
C VAL A 480 14.70 2.59 1.76
N LYS A 481 14.07 3.75 2.00
CA LYS A 481 13.99 4.84 1.01
C LYS A 481 15.37 5.30 0.56
N LYS A 482 16.29 5.50 1.51
CA LYS A 482 17.67 5.90 1.22
C LYS A 482 18.36 4.92 0.28
N ASN A 483 18.22 3.61 0.50
CA ASN A 483 18.86 2.60 -0.33
C ASN A 483 18.20 2.50 -1.72
N LEU A 484 16.87 2.60 -1.80
CA LEU A 484 16.16 2.69 -3.08
C LEU A 484 16.57 3.94 -3.87
N ASP A 485 16.71 5.09 -3.22
CA ASP A 485 17.20 6.32 -3.85
C ASP A 485 18.64 6.18 -4.34
N GLN A 486 19.51 5.54 -3.56
CA GLN A 486 20.88 5.25 -4.00
C GLN A 486 20.85 4.38 -5.25
N GLU A 487 20.07 3.32 -5.25
CA GLU A 487 19.97 2.36 -6.36
C GLU A 487 19.44 3.00 -7.64
N ILE A 488 18.38 3.78 -7.55
CA ILE A 488 17.80 4.52 -8.69
C ILE A 488 18.78 5.53 -9.29
N ASN A 489 19.65 6.11 -8.47
CA ASN A 489 20.64 7.09 -8.93
C ASN A 489 21.93 6.44 -9.43
N GLN A 490 22.10 5.13 -9.29
CA GLN A 490 23.23 4.41 -9.89
C GLN A 490 23.10 4.34 -11.40
N ARG A 491 24.24 4.25 -12.08
CA ARG A 491 24.29 4.09 -13.53
C ARG A 491 24.18 2.62 -13.88
N HIS A 492 23.01 2.21 -14.35
CA HIS A 492 22.76 0.88 -14.85
C HIS A 492 23.07 0.78 -16.34
N HIS A 493 23.93 -0.16 -16.70
CA HIS A 493 24.27 -0.44 -18.11
C HIS A 493 23.30 -1.42 -18.77
N GLY A 494 22.42 -2.01 -17.96
CA GLY A 494 21.62 -3.15 -18.30
C GLY A 494 20.27 -3.21 -17.61
N ILE A 495 19.60 -4.35 -17.70
CA ILE A 495 18.46 -4.76 -16.89
C ILE A 495 18.90 -4.75 -15.44
N TRP A 496 18.10 -4.13 -14.60
CA TRP A 496 18.38 -3.95 -13.19
C TRP A 496 17.08 -3.94 -12.39
N LEU A 497 17.20 -4.28 -11.11
CA LEU A 497 16.08 -4.54 -10.23
C LEU A 497 16.05 -3.52 -9.08
N LEU A 498 14.88 -2.93 -8.84
CA LEU A 498 14.60 -2.12 -7.66
C LEU A 498 13.75 -2.95 -6.70
N GLN A 499 14.33 -3.30 -5.54
CA GLN A 499 13.69 -4.16 -4.56
C GLN A 499 12.92 -3.36 -3.52
N GLY A 500 11.64 -3.08 -3.76
CA GLY A 500 10.75 -2.42 -2.82
C GLY A 500 10.34 -3.31 -1.65
N ILE A 501 11.30 -3.71 -0.81
CA ILE A 501 11.10 -4.59 0.35
C ILE A 501 11.93 -4.14 1.56
N PHE A 502 11.59 -4.64 2.74
CA PHE A 502 12.47 -4.61 3.91
C PHE A 502 13.40 -5.83 3.88
N LYS A 503 14.71 -5.60 3.88
CA LYS A 503 15.71 -6.68 3.97
C LYS A 503 16.19 -6.82 5.41
N LEU A 504 15.62 -7.75 6.16
CA LEU A 504 15.98 -7.98 7.57
C LEU A 504 17.11 -9.00 7.73
N THR A 505 17.79 -8.98 8.88
CA THR A 505 18.74 -10.02 9.31
C THR A 505 18.24 -10.77 10.54
N GLU A 506 18.92 -11.85 10.89
CA GLU A 506 18.70 -12.57 12.16
C GLU A 506 18.94 -11.70 13.41
N GLU A 507 19.60 -10.55 13.28
CA GLU A 507 19.84 -9.61 14.38
C GLU A 507 18.81 -8.47 14.42
N SER A 508 17.95 -8.37 13.41
CA SER A 508 17.00 -7.26 13.30
C SER A 508 15.95 -7.27 14.40
N LYS A 509 15.70 -6.09 14.96
CA LYS A 509 14.86 -5.86 16.15
C LYS A 509 13.40 -5.55 15.85
N VAL A 510 13.05 -5.42 14.58
CA VAL A 510 11.70 -5.11 14.10
C VAL A 510 10.89 -6.39 13.84
N SER A 511 9.56 -6.24 13.70
CA SER A 511 8.70 -7.37 13.32
C SER A 511 9.24 -8.03 12.08
N ARG A 512 9.36 -9.36 12.13
CA ARG A 512 9.73 -10.18 10.98
C ARG A 512 8.53 -10.65 10.18
N ASN A 513 7.34 -10.18 10.53
CA ASN A 513 6.17 -10.46 9.73
C ASN A 513 6.30 -9.72 8.39
N ILE A 514 6.51 -10.46 7.30
CA ILE A 514 6.72 -9.91 5.96
C ILE A 514 5.50 -9.08 5.52
N GLN A 515 4.29 -9.50 5.88
CA GLN A 515 3.08 -8.74 5.56
C GLN A 515 3.04 -7.41 6.33
N ASP A 516 3.39 -7.38 7.62
CA ASP A 516 3.45 -6.12 8.37
C ASP A 516 4.44 -5.13 7.73
N LEU A 517 5.59 -5.62 7.26
CA LEU A 517 6.61 -4.82 6.58
C LEU A 517 6.12 -4.33 5.20
N ALA A 518 5.47 -5.21 4.43
CA ALA A 518 4.84 -4.87 3.16
C ALA A 518 3.78 -3.77 3.35
N ASN A 519 3.00 -3.82 4.42
CA ASN A 519 1.97 -2.83 4.75
C ASN A 519 2.56 -1.46 5.09
N ILE A 520 3.82 -1.41 5.53
CA ILE A 520 4.55 -0.17 5.77
C ILE A 520 5.09 0.40 4.46
N ILE A 521 5.71 -0.42 3.60
CA ILE A 521 6.42 0.06 2.40
C ILE A 521 5.50 0.28 1.19
N ASN A 522 4.51 -0.58 0.97
CA ASN A 522 3.72 -0.61 -0.26
C ASN A 522 3.01 0.73 -0.58
N PRO A 523 2.33 1.39 0.38
CA PRO A 523 1.76 2.72 0.11
C PRO A 523 2.80 3.77 -0.27
N ASN A 524 4.03 3.64 0.24
CA ASN A 524 5.12 4.56 -0.05
C ASN A 524 5.74 4.30 -1.42
N LEU A 525 5.82 3.05 -1.90
CA LEU A 525 6.29 2.74 -3.26
C LEU A 525 5.48 3.47 -4.32
N SER A 526 4.13 3.46 -4.20
CA SER A 526 3.25 4.21 -5.10
C SER A 526 3.57 5.70 -5.08
N ARG A 527 3.68 6.31 -3.89
CA ARG A 527 3.99 7.75 -3.76
C ARG A 527 5.37 8.11 -4.29
N TRP A 528 6.39 7.33 -3.98
CA TRP A 528 7.76 7.60 -4.47
C TRP A 528 7.86 7.46 -5.99
N MET A 529 7.11 6.52 -6.59
CA MET A 529 7.03 6.43 -8.05
C MET A 529 6.30 7.63 -8.67
N ASP A 530 5.35 8.26 -7.97
CA ASP A 530 4.55 9.37 -8.50
C ASP A 530 5.23 10.72 -8.32
N ASP A 531 5.92 10.90 -7.18
CA ASP A 531 6.57 12.15 -6.81
C ASP A 531 8.08 12.08 -7.08
N ASP A 532 8.81 11.36 -6.22
CA ASP A 532 10.28 11.40 -6.15
C ASP A 532 10.96 10.87 -7.41
N TRP A 533 10.37 9.84 -8.03
CA TRP A 533 10.98 9.05 -9.09
C TRP A 533 10.28 9.22 -10.43
N ILE A 534 9.36 10.17 -10.59
CA ILE A 534 8.56 10.37 -11.80
C ILE A 534 9.41 10.48 -13.07
N HIS A 535 10.58 11.12 -12.98
CA HIS A 535 11.53 11.29 -14.08
C HIS A 535 12.69 10.30 -14.07
N LYS A 536 12.70 9.34 -13.14
CA LYS A 536 13.77 8.36 -13.02
C LYS A 536 13.48 7.15 -13.91
N ASN A 537 14.53 6.62 -14.53
CA ASN A 537 14.42 5.31 -15.15
C ASN A 537 14.30 4.27 -14.03
N ILE A 538 13.41 3.30 -14.21
CA ILE A 538 13.21 2.15 -13.33
C ILE A 538 12.98 0.99 -14.30
N ASN A 539 13.84 -0.02 -14.27
CA ASN A 539 13.68 -1.15 -15.18
C ASN A 539 12.77 -2.23 -14.60
N VAL A 540 13.23 -2.99 -13.62
CA VAL A 540 12.35 -3.91 -12.88
C VAL A 540 12.07 -3.31 -11.50
N ILE A 541 10.82 -3.37 -11.03
CA ILE A 541 10.46 -3.05 -9.65
C ILE A 541 9.69 -4.22 -9.05
N VAL A 542 10.11 -4.68 -7.87
CA VAL A 542 9.46 -5.76 -7.13
C VAL A 542 8.98 -5.29 -5.77
N SER A 543 7.97 -5.98 -5.24
CA SER A 543 7.47 -5.81 -3.87
C SER A 543 6.95 -7.12 -3.31
N ASP A 544 6.84 -7.20 -1.99
CA ASP A 544 6.03 -8.20 -1.30
C ASP A 544 4.56 -7.75 -1.28
N PHE A 545 3.63 -8.70 -1.39
CA PHE A 545 2.19 -8.46 -1.41
C PHE A 545 1.78 -7.34 -2.39
N TYR A 546 2.14 -7.53 -3.67
CA TYR A 546 2.07 -6.48 -4.71
C TYR A 546 0.71 -5.79 -4.87
N LEU A 547 -0.40 -6.44 -4.49
CA LEU A 547 -1.72 -5.81 -4.54
C LEU A 547 -1.89 -4.67 -3.52
N GLY A 548 -0.95 -4.48 -2.59
CA GLY A 548 -0.92 -3.34 -1.67
C GLY A 548 -0.35 -2.05 -2.24
N ASN A 549 0.08 -2.04 -3.50
CA ASN A 549 0.63 -0.85 -4.16
C ASN A 549 0.11 -0.73 -5.60
N ASN A 550 0.50 0.34 -6.30
CA ASN A 550 0.06 0.64 -7.66
C ASN A 550 1.17 0.44 -8.72
N ILE A 551 2.22 -0.33 -8.42
CA ILE A 551 3.41 -0.43 -9.30
C ILE A 551 3.05 -0.92 -10.71
N ILE A 552 2.00 -1.73 -10.85
CA ILE A 552 1.56 -2.27 -12.14
C ILE A 552 1.01 -1.15 -13.03
N SER A 553 0.03 -0.38 -12.56
CA SER A 553 -0.56 0.71 -13.36
C SER A 553 0.49 1.77 -13.68
N MET A 554 1.31 2.13 -12.69
CA MET A 554 2.37 3.12 -12.86
C MET A 554 3.43 2.66 -13.86
N ALA A 555 3.79 1.37 -13.87
CA ALA A 555 4.70 0.81 -14.87
C ALA A 555 4.11 0.94 -16.29
N ILE A 556 2.83 0.61 -16.47
CA ILE A 556 2.13 0.69 -17.75
C ILE A 556 2.08 2.14 -18.25
N GLU A 557 1.73 3.09 -17.39
CA GLU A 557 1.67 4.52 -17.74
C GLU A 557 3.05 5.08 -18.10
N ARG A 558 4.08 4.73 -17.33
CA ARG A 558 5.47 5.07 -17.64
C ARG A 558 5.90 4.52 -19.00
N ASN A 559 5.53 3.28 -19.31
CA ASN A 559 5.86 2.67 -20.59
C ASN A 559 5.13 3.33 -21.76
N LEU A 560 3.85 3.68 -21.59
CA LEU A 560 3.10 4.45 -22.59
C LEU A 560 3.73 5.83 -22.81
N ALA A 561 4.14 6.53 -21.75
CA ALA A 561 4.85 7.80 -21.86
C ALA A 561 6.19 7.67 -22.60
N ARG A 562 6.97 6.63 -22.29
CA ARG A 562 8.24 6.32 -22.99
C ARG A 562 8.02 6.00 -24.46
N GLY A 563 7.02 5.18 -24.77
CA GLY A 563 6.65 4.84 -26.14
C GLY A 563 6.31 6.08 -26.98
N ARG A 564 5.50 6.99 -26.41
CA ARG A 564 5.21 8.29 -27.03
C ARG A 564 6.49 9.11 -27.26
N ALA A 565 7.36 9.22 -26.26
CA ALA A 565 8.60 9.98 -26.38
C ALA A 565 9.53 9.42 -27.48
N ALA A 566 9.65 8.09 -27.59
CA ALA A 566 10.47 7.43 -28.60
C ALA A 566 10.01 7.71 -30.03
N GLN A 567 8.69 7.83 -30.25
CA GLN A 567 8.13 8.15 -31.57
C GLN A 567 8.50 9.57 -32.05
N TYR A 568 8.73 10.52 -31.14
CA TYR A 568 9.09 11.91 -31.48
C TYR A 568 10.60 12.14 -31.62
N SER A 569 11.45 11.24 -31.11
CA SER A 569 12.91 11.34 -31.24
C SER A 569 13.46 10.86 -32.60
N ASP A 570 12.63 10.20 -33.42
CA ASP A 570 12.98 9.70 -34.75
C ASP A 570 12.55 10.64 -35.90
N VAL A 571 12.09 11.86 -35.59
CA VAL A 571 11.81 12.97 -36.54
C VAL A 571 12.79 14.11 -36.32
#